data_AF-A0A5D3WM12-F1
#
_entry.id   AF-A0A5D3WM12-F1
#
_cell.length_a   1.000
_cell.length_b   1.000
_cell.length_c   1.000
_cell.angle_alpha   90.00
_cell.angle_beta   90.00
_cell.angle_gamma   90.00
#
_symmetry.space_group_name_H-M   'P 1'
#
loop_
_entity.id
_entity.type
_entity.pdbx_description
1 polymer ?
#
loop_
_entity_poly.entity_id
_entity_poly.type
_entity_poly.pdbx_seq_one_letter_code
_entity_poly.pdbx_strand_id
1 'polypeptide(L)'
;MRRLIFGTRSYHWFERLVVAALTALVSISVVLTLIQSGVELYQVVLTGPALFDHNQFIKVFASFMTVLIALEFNHTVLADITTKKPIVKVRAVLLVAMLALARKVVLVDFKEVSYTSMLGLAVLIICVSGAYWAVRRDEFLSEGESEEGRD
;
A
#
# COMPACT_ATOMS: atom_id res chain seq x y z
N MET A 1 20.41 17.48 -15.38
CA MET A 1 21.44 16.51 -15.82
C MET A 1 21.23 15.25 -14.97
N ARG A 2 20.39 14.25 -15.32
CA ARG A 2 20.38 13.35 -16.48
C ARG A 2 18.95 12.83 -16.74
N ARG A 3 18.28 13.33 -17.78
CA ARG A 3 17.06 12.74 -18.37
C ARG A 3 17.45 11.84 -19.55
N LEU A 4 18.22 10.78 -19.31
CA LEU A 4 18.81 9.95 -20.38
C LEU A 4 18.76 8.44 -20.04
N ILE A 5 17.56 7.93 -19.72
CA ILE A 5 17.25 6.48 -19.77
C ILE A 5 15.94 6.27 -20.52
N PHE A 6 15.67 7.08 -21.54
CA PHE A 6 14.49 6.97 -22.39
C PHE A 6 14.95 6.95 -23.84
N GLY A 7 15.14 5.76 -24.41
CA GLY A 7 15.54 5.70 -25.81
C GLY A 7 16.05 4.36 -26.33
N THR A 8 15.38 3.24 -26.06
CA THR A 8 15.38 2.10 -26.99
C THR A 8 14.01 1.41 -26.94
N ARG A 9 13.48 1.00 -28.11
CA ARG A 9 12.22 0.23 -28.23
C ARG A 9 12.19 -1.00 -27.33
N SER A 10 13.36 -1.55 -27.01
CA SER A 10 13.57 -2.69 -26.10
C SER A 10 13.30 -2.34 -24.62
N TYR A 11 13.62 -1.13 -24.15
CA TYR A 11 13.37 -0.72 -22.77
C TYR A 11 11.87 -0.67 -22.47
N HIS A 12 11.08 -0.07 -23.35
CA HIS A 12 9.62 0.00 -23.17
C HIS A 12 8.94 -1.38 -23.25
N TRP A 13 9.48 -2.31 -24.03
CA TRP A 13 8.97 -3.69 -24.06
C TRP A 13 9.30 -4.43 -22.76
N PHE A 14 10.53 -4.30 -22.26
CA PHE A 14 10.94 -4.84 -20.97
C PHE A 14 10.10 -4.27 -19.82
N GLU A 15 9.92 -2.95 -19.79
CA GLU A 15 9.09 -2.23 -18.82
C GLU A 15 7.66 -2.77 -18.81
N ARG A 16 7.02 -2.89 -19.99
CA ARG A 16 5.67 -3.48 -20.11
C ARG A 16 5.61 -4.93 -19.66
N LEU A 17 6.62 -5.74 -19.96
CA LEU A 17 6.67 -7.13 -19.53
C LEU A 17 6.76 -7.21 -18.00
N VAL A 18 7.59 -6.39 -17.38
CA VAL A 18 7.71 -6.32 -15.91
C VAL A 18 6.42 -5.86 -15.27
N VAL A 19 5.79 -4.79 -15.78
CA VAL A 19 4.50 -4.29 -15.26
C VAL A 19 3.40 -5.35 -15.42
N ALA A 20 3.34 -6.06 -16.55
CA ALA A 20 2.38 -7.13 -16.77
C ALA A 20 2.62 -8.31 -15.80
N ALA A 21 3.88 -8.72 -15.61
CA ALA A 21 4.23 -9.77 -14.67
C ALA A 21 3.89 -9.36 -13.22
N LEU A 22 4.23 -8.14 -12.80
CA LEU A 22 3.88 -7.61 -11.49
C LEU A 22 2.36 -7.57 -11.29
N THR A 23 1.61 -7.06 -12.27
CA THR A 23 0.14 -7.01 -12.22
C THR A 23 -0.45 -8.41 -12.04
N ALA A 24 0.05 -9.40 -12.78
CA ALA A 24 -0.39 -10.79 -12.67
C ALA A 24 -0.09 -11.37 -11.28
N LEU A 25 1.14 -11.19 -10.78
CA LEU A 25 1.55 -11.69 -9.46
C LEU A 25 0.72 -11.07 -8.33
N VAL A 26 0.48 -9.75 -8.39
CA VAL A 26 -0.32 -9.05 -7.39
C VAL A 26 -1.78 -9.47 -7.46
N SER A 27 -2.34 -9.60 -8.66
CA SER A 27 -3.72 -10.07 -8.83
C SER A 27 -3.93 -11.49 -8.29
N ILE A 28 -2.97 -12.39 -8.52
CA ILE A 28 -2.98 -13.73 -7.91
C ILE A 28 -2.91 -13.63 -6.38
N SER A 29 -2.03 -12.77 -5.85
CA SER A 29 -1.91 -12.54 -4.40
C SER A 29 -3.20 -12.02 -3.78
N VAL A 30 -3.94 -11.12 -4.45
CA VAL A 30 -5.27 -10.66 -4.01
C VAL A 30 -6.24 -11.84 -3.85
N VAL A 31 -6.33 -12.71 -4.85
CA VAL A 31 -7.24 -13.87 -4.80
C VAL A 31 -6.85 -14.82 -3.68
N LEU A 32 -5.54 -15.14 -3.55
CA LEU A 32 -5.05 -16.04 -2.50
C LEU A 32 -5.31 -15.49 -1.10
N THR A 33 -5.01 -14.21 -0.86
CA THR A 33 -5.23 -13.57 0.45
C THR A 33 -6.71 -13.42 0.78
N LEU A 34 -7.57 -13.20 -0.22
CA LEU A 34 -9.02 -13.18 -0.04
C LEU A 34 -9.56 -14.55 0.38
N ILE A 35 -9.16 -15.62 -0.31
CA ILE A 35 -9.54 -16.99 0.04
C ILE A 35 -9.07 -17.32 1.45
N GLN A 36 -7.80 -17.03 1.76
CA GLN A 36 -7.24 -17.27 3.09
C GLN A 36 -8.01 -16.53 4.18
N SER A 37 -8.31 -15.24 3.97
CA SER A 37 -9.07 -14.45 4.94
C SER A 37 -10.49 -14.98 5.14
N GLY A 38 -11.12 -15.48 4.07
CA GLY A 38 -12.42 -16.15 4.13
C GLY A 38 -12.38 -17.45 4.95
N VAL A 39 -11.32 -18.25 4.79
CA VAL A 39 -11.10 -19.47 5.58
C VAL A 39 -10.89 -19.13 7.06
N GLU A 40 -10.08 -18.12 7.36
CA GLU A 40 -9.84 -17.67 8.75
C GLU A 40 -11.14 -17.19 9.41
N LEU A 41 -11.93 -16.36 8.71
CA LEU A 41 -13.25 -15.92 9.19
C LEU A 41 -14.17 -17.12 9.43
N TYR A 42 -14.25 -18.04 8.46
CA TYR A 42 -15.11 -19.22 8.55
C TYR A 42 -14.76 -20.11 9.76
N GLN A 43 -13.46 -20.33 10.00
CA GLN A 43 -12.99 -21.09 11.15
C GLN A 43 -13.41 -20.43 12.47
N VAL A 44 -13.24 -19.12 12.61
CA VAL A 44 -13.63 -18.38 13.83
C VAL A 44 -15.13 -18.47 14.08
N VAL A 45 -15.97 -18.36 13.04
CA VAL A 45 -17.44 -18.44 13.16
C VAL A 45 -17.90 -19.84 13.60
N LEU A 46 -17.29 -20.91 13.09
CA LEU A 46 -17.68 -22.28 13.44
C LEU A 46 -17.30 -22.68 14.87
N THR A 47 -16.20 -22.15 15.41
CA THR A 47 -15.69 -22.51 16.75
C THR A 47 -16.52 -21.99 17.94
N GLY A 48 -17.72 -21.42 17.72
CA GLY A 48 -18.59 -20.93 18.79
C GLY A 48 -18.16 -19.55 19.32
N PRO A 49 -18.48 -19.13 20.56
CA PRO A 49 -18.38 -17.74 21.06
C PRO A 49 -16.98 -17.09 21.05
N ALA A 50 -15.99 -17.68 20.38
CA ALA A 50 -14.65 -17.17 20.12
C ALA A 50 -14.60 -15.80 19.41
N LEU A 51 -15.70 -15.30 18.82
CA LEU A 51 -15.79 -13.90 18.39
C LEU A 51 -15.60 -12.91 19.56
N PHE A 52 -15.83 -13.34 20.81
CA PHE A 52 -15.54 -12.54 22.00
C PHE A 52 -14.07 -12.58 22.43
N ASP A 53 -13.24 -13.46 21.86
CA ASP A 53 -11.80 -13.41 22.09
C ASP A 53 -11.20 -12.30 21.21
N HIS A 54 -10.79 -11.22 21.88
CA HIS A 54 -10.16 -10.06 21.27
C HIS A 54 -9.01 -10.43 20.32
N ASN A 55 -8.24 -11.47 20.65
CA ASN A 55 -7.10 -11.89 19.84
C ASN A 55 -7.55 -12.50 18.50
N GLN A 56 -8.63 -13.26 18.48
CA GLN A 56 -9.18 -13.86 17.26
C GLN A 56 -9.80 -12.79 16.36
N PHE A 57 -10.50 -11.81 16.94
CA PHE A 57 -11.01 -10.66 16.21
C PHE A 57 -9.88 -9.86 15.53
N ILE A 58 -8.81 -9.55 16.27
CA ILE A 58 -7.64 -8.83 15.71
C ILE A 58 -7.01 -9.62 14.56
N LYS A 59 -6.88 -10.95 14.67
CA LYS A 59 -6.31 -11.78 13.60
C LYS A 59 -7.13 -11.72 12.32
N VAL A 60 -8.45 -11.90 12.41
CA VAL A 60 -9.35 -11.82 11.24
C VAL A 60 -9.33 -10.42 10.63
N PHE A 61 -9.33 -9.37 11.45
CA PHE A 61 -9.24 -8.01 10.96
C PHE A 61 -7.88 -7.72 10.29
N ALA A 62 -6.79 -8.28 10.82
CA ALA A 62 -5.46 -8.17 10.24
C ALA A 62 -5.31 -8.91 8.91
N SER A 63 -6.06 -9.99 8.67
CA SER A 63 -6.10 -10.66 7.36
C SER A 63 -6.91 -9.86 6.34
N PHE A 64 -8.04 -9.26 6.72
CA PHE A 64 -8.74 -8.30 5.85
C PHE A 64 -7.86 -7.11 5.46
N MET A 65 -7.09 -6.56 6.41
CA MET A 65 -6.10 -5.52 6.10
C MET A 65 -5.05 -6.00 5.07
N THR A 66 -4.67 -7.28 5.10
CA THR A 66 -3.76 -7.85 4.11
C THR A 66 -4.39 -7.87 2.72
N VAL A 67 -5.68 -8.19 2.62
CA VAL A 67 -6.44 -8.10 1.36
C VAL A 67 -6.52 -6.66 0.86
N LEU A 68 -6.81 -5.70 1.74
CA LEU A 68 -6.87 -4.28 1.39
C LEU A 68 -5.52 -3.76 0.88
N ILE A 69 -4.41 -4.15 1.53
CA ILE A 69 -3.05 -3.80 1.05
C ILE A 69 -2.80 -4.38 -0.34
N ALA A 70 -3.18 -5.65 -0.58
CA ALA A 70 -3.01 -6.28 -1.89
C ALA A 70 -3.85 -5.57 -2.97
N LEU A 71 -5.10 -5.20 -2.66
CA LEU A 71 -5.97 -4.47 -3.57
C LEU A 71 -5.44 -3.07 -3.90
N GLU A 72 -5.00 -2.32 -2.89
CA GLU A 72 -4.45 -0.98 -3.07
C GLU A 72 -3.15 -1.02 -3.88
N PHE A 73 -2.31 -2.02 -3.62
CA PHE A 73 -1.10 -2.23 -4.41
C PHE A 73 -1.44 -2.61 -5.86
N ASN A 74 -2.43 -3.48 -6.08
CA ASN A 74 -2.89 -3.84 -7.43
C ASN A 74 -3.38 -2.60 -8.18
N HIS A 75 -4.24 -1.79 -7.56
CA HIS A 75 -4.73 -0.55 -8.14
C HIS A 75 -3.60 0.44 -8.46
N THR A 76 -2.60 0.52 -7.59
CA THR A 76 -1.40 1.36 -7.80
C THR A 76 -0.57 0.90 -9.00
N VAL A 77 -0.39 -0.41 -9.18
CA VAL A 77 0.36 -0.99 -10.33
C VAL A 77 -0.46 -0.91 -11.62
N LEU A 78 -1.78 -1.16 -11.58
CA LEU A 78 -2.65 -1.12 -12.76
C LEU A 78 -2.86 0.29 -13.32
N ALA A 79 -2.88 1.32 -12.46
CA ALA A 79 -3.07 2.72 -12.88
C ALA A 79 -2.00 3.20 -13.89
N ASP A 80 -0.85 2.53 -13.93
CA ASP A 80 0.27 2.79 -14.84
C ASP A 80 -0.03 2.40 -16.30
N ILE A 81 -0.80 1.33 -16.53
CA ILE A 81 -1.07 0.80 -17.88
C ILE A 81 -1.90 1.78 -18.72
N THR A 82 -2.71 2.62 -18.06
CA THR A 82 -3.70 3.50 -18.73
C THR A 82 -3.22 4.95 -18.91
N THR A 83 -2.26 5.42 -18.11
CA THR A 83 -1.90 6.85 -18.07
C THR A 83 -0.44 7.03 -18.48
N LYS A 84 -0.15 7.79 -19.54
CA LYS A 84 1.23 8.08 -20.04
C LYS A 84 2.11 8.93 -19.09
N LYS A 85 1.91 8.82 -17.77
CA LYS A 85 2.58 9.56 -16.68
C LYS A 85 3.38 8.56 -15.84
N PRO A 86 4.32 8.98 -14.98
CA PRO A 86 5.34 8.10 -14.38
C PRO A 86 4.81 6.80 -13.77
N ILE A 87 5.64 5.77 -13.95
CA ILE A 87 5.48 4.32 -13.71
C ILE A 87 4.78 3.96 -12.38
N VAL A 88 4.94 4.78 -11.35
CA VAL A 88 4.22 4.67 -10.09
C VAL A 88 4.05 6.06 -9.49
N LYS A 89 2.82 6.43 -9.12
CA LYS A 89 2.59 7.68 -8.36
C LYS A 89 3.16 7.53 -6.96
N VAL A 90 4.18 8.33 -6.63
CA VAL A 90 4.84 8.34 -5.30
C VAL A 90 3.80 8.43 -4.16
N ARG A 91 2.77 9.26 -4.36
CA ARG A 91 1.66 9.40 -3.42
C ARG A 91 0.91 8.09 -3.14
N ALA A 92 0.65 7.29 -4.16
CA ALA A 92 -0.04 6.01 -4.00
C ALA A 92 0.81 5.00 -3.20
N VAL A 93 2.12 4.97 -3.44
CA VAL A 93 3.06 4.14 -2.65
C VAL A 93 3.08 4.56 -1.19
N LEU A 94 3.07 5.87 -0.91
CA LEU A 94 3.02 6.38 0.45
C LEU A 94 1.68 6.01 1.15
N LEU A 95 0.57 6.01 0.42
CA LEU A 95 -0.72 5.54 0.95
C LEU A 95 -0.68 4.05 1.30
N VAL A 96 -0.14 3.20 0.39
CA VAL A 96 0.05 1.76 0.66
C VAL A 96 0.97 1.54 1.87
N ALA A 97 2.05 2.32 1.99
CA ALA A 97 2.95 2.26 3.13
C ALA A 97 2.25 2.62 4.44
N MET A 98 1.43 3.68 4.45
CA MET A 98 0.62 4.04 5.63
C MET A 98 -0.40 2.96 5.99
N LEU A 99 -1.04 2.32 5.01
CA LEU A 99 -1.96 1.20 5.24
C LEU A 99 -1.23 -0.02 5.83
N ALA A 100 -0.03 -0.33 5.34
CA ALA A 100 0.81 -1.40 5.88
C ALA A 100 1.24 -1.13 7.33
N LEU A 101 1.54 0.13 7.67
CA LEU A 101 1.83 0.53 9.04
C LEU A 101 0.61 0.46 9.95
N ALA A 102 -0.56 0.87 9.46
CA ALA A 102 -1.81 0.72 10.21
C ALA A 102 -2.06 -0.76 10.58
N ARG A 103 -1.84 -1.69 9.65
CA ARG A 103 -1.87 -3.14 9.94
C ARG A 103 -0.88 -3.55 11.03
N LYS A 104 0.35 -3.01 11.00
CA LYS A 104 1.36 -3.30 12.02
C LYS A 104 0.93 -2.81 13.40
N VAL A 105 0.34 -1.62 13.50
CA VAL A 105 -0.18 -1.06 14.75
C VAL A 105 -1.32 -1.91 15.32
N VAL A 106 -2.26 -2.34 14.46
CA VAL A 106 -3.40 -3.19 14.86
C VAL A 106 -2.95 -4.54 15.44
N LEU A 107 -1.86 -5.11 14.91
CA LEU A 107 -1.35 -6.43 15.32
C LEU A 107 -0.45 -6.39 16.57
N VAL A 108 0.00 -5.20 17.00
CA VAL A 108 0.91 -5.07 18.14
C VAL A 108 0.16 -5.32 19.44
N ASP A 109 0.65 -6.27 20.25
CA ASP A 109 0.27 -6.38 21.65
C ASP A 109 1.15 -5.46 22.51
N PHE A 110 0.56 -4.38 23.00
CA PHE A 110 1.24 -3.38 23.82
C PHE A 110 1.72 -3.91 25.18
N LYS A 111 1.29 -5.11 25.60
CA LYS A 111 1.76 -5.75 26.83
C LYS A 111 3.08 -6.48 26.65
N GLU A 112 3.38 -6.94 25.44
CA GLU A 112 4.58 -7.72 25.15
C GLU A 112 5.71 -6.89 24.50
N VAL A 113 5.36 -5.74 23.91
CA VAL A 113 6.30 -4.91 23.16
C VAL A 113 7.00 -3.90 24.08
N SER A 114 8.34 -3.86 24.01
CA SER A 114 9.14 -2.88 24.73
C SER A 114 8.78 -1.43 24.37
N TYR A 115 8.88 -0.52 25.34
CA TYR A 115 8.64 0.91 25.14
C TYR A 115 9.52 1.50 24.02
N THR A 116 10.75 1.03 23.86
CA THR A 116 11.67 1.46 22.80
C THR A 116 11.14 1.11 21.42
N SER A 117 10.57 -0.08 21.24
CA SER A 117 9.96 -0.50 19.97
C SER A 117 8.70 0.31 19.66
N MET A 118 7.88 0.63 20.68
CA MET A 118 6.70 1.48 20.51
C MET A 118 7.08 2.91 20.05
N LEU A 119 8.12 3.50 20.65
CA LEU A 119 8.64 4.79 20.22
C LEU A 119 9.18 4.73 18.78
N GLY A 120 9.90 3.67 18.42
CA GLY A 120 10.36 3.45 17.04
C GLY A 120 9.19 3.41 16.04
N LEU A 121 8.10 2.73 16.38
CA LEU A 121 6.90 2.67 15.54
C LEU A 121 6.24 4.05 15.41
N ALA A 122 6.14 4.82 16.50
CA ALA A 122 5.59 6.18 16.48
C ALA A 122 6.42 7.13 15.60
N VAL A 123 7.75 7.10 15.72
CA VAL A 123 8.66 7.88 14.87
C VAL A 123 8.49 7.50 13.40
N LEU A 124 8.41 6.20 13.10
CA LEU A 124 8.23 5.73 11.74
C LEU A 124 6.91 6.21 11.13
N ILE A 125 5.80 6.17 11.88
CA ILE A 125 4.50 6.73 11.45
C ILE A 125 4.64 8.22 11.14
N ILE A 126 5.26 9.01 12.02
CA ILE A 126 5.47 10.45 11.82
C ILE A 126 6.31 10.71 10.55
N CYS A 127 7.40 9.96 10.34
CA CYS A 127 8.25 10.11 9.16
C CYS A 127 7.47 9.85 7.86
N VAL A 128 6.67 8.77 7.81
CA VAL A 128 5.89 8.43 6.61
C VAL A 128 4.77 9.44 6.37
N SER A 129 4.07 9.88 7.43
CA SER A 129 3.06 10.94 7.33
C SER A 129 3.67 12.28 6.87
N GLY A 130 4.86 12.61 7.35
CA GLY A 130 5.62 13.79 6.92
C GLY A 130 6.02 13.73 5.44
N ALA A 131 6.50 12.57 4.97
CA ALA A 131 6.81 12.35 3.57
C ALA A 131 5.57 12.49 2.67
N TYR A 132 4.42 11.95 3.10
CA TYR A 132 3.14 12.14 2.39
C TYR A 132 2.73 13.61 2.31
N TRP A 133 2.87 14.36 3.42
CA TRP A 133 2.56 15.78 3.44
C TRP A 133 3.46 16.60 2.51
N ALA A 134 4.76 16.32 2.49
CA ALA A 134 5.73 16.99 1.61
C ALA A 134 5.40 16.75 0.13
N VAL A 135 5.23 15.48 -0.28
CA VAL A 135 4.89 15.15 -1.68
C VAL A 135 3.55 15.77 -2.09
N ARG A 136 2.55 15.73 -1.19
CA ARG A 136 1.25 16.36 -1.46
C ARG A 136 1.40 17.86 -1.67
N ARG A 137 2.20 18.55 -0.84
CA ARG A 137 2.40 20.01 -0.95
C ARG A 137 3.02 20.41 -2.28
N ASP A 138 4.02 19.67 -2.75
CA ASP A 138 4.70 19.96 -4.02
C ASP A 138 3.76 19.79 -5.22
N GLU A 139 2.87 18.79 -5.21
CA GLU A 139 1.83 18.61 -6.25
C GLU A 139 0.91 19.85 -6.33
N PHE A 140 0.41 20.35 -5.18
CA PHE A 140 -0.47 21.53 -5.14
C PHE A 140 0.18 22.80 -5.68
N LEU A 141 1.48 23.03 -5.40
CA LEU A 141 2.19 24.21 -5.90
C LEU A 141 2.37 24.16 -7.43
N SER A 142 2.61 22.97 -7.99
CA SER A 142 2.79 22.80 -9.42
C SER A 142 1.52 23.00 -10.26
N GLU A 143 0.34 22.75 -9.68
CA GLU A 143 -0.94 22.99 -10.34
C GLU A 143 -1.32 24.48 -10.34
N GLY A 144 -1.02 25.21 -9.25
CA GLY A 144 -1.29 26.66 -9.15
C GLY A 144 -0.49 27.51 -10.16
N GLU A 145 0.80 27.21 -10.36
CA GLU A 145 1.63 27.92 -11.35
C GLU A 145 1.18 27.68 -12.81
N SER A 146 0.44 26.59 -13.07
CA SER A 146 -0.05 26.26 -14.41
C SER A 146 -1.36 26.98 -14.77
N GLU A 147 -2.11 27.47 -13.79
CA GLU A 147 -3.33 28.28 -14.01
C GLU A 147 -3.00 29.76 -14.13
N GLU A 148 -2.03 30.28 -13.35
CA GLU A 148 -1.64 31.69 -13.35
C GLU A 148 -0.85 32.13 -14.60
N GLY A 149 -0.32 31.17 -15.38
CA GLY A 149 0.31 31.43 -16.68
C GLY A 149 -0.64 31.38 -17.90
N ARG A 150 -1.95 31.26 -17.68
CA ARG A 150 -2.99 31.21 -18.73
C ARG A 150 -3.87 32.44 -18.82
N ASP A 151 -3.74 33.37 -17.87
CA ASP A 151 -4.37 34.69 -17.85
C ASP A 151 -3.37 35.76 -18.34
#